data_AF-A0A7V3EIS0-F1
#
_entry.id   AF-A0A7V3EIS0-F1
#
_cell.length_a   1.000
_cell.length_b   1.000
_cell.length_c   1.000
_cell.angle_alpha   90.00
_cell.angle_beta   90.00
_cell.angle_gamma   90.00
#
_symmetry.space_group_name_H-M   'P 1'
#
loop_
_entity.id
_entity.type
_entity.pdbx_description
1 polymer ?
#
loop_
_entity_poly.entity_id
_entity_poly.type
_entity_poly.pdbx_seq_one_letter_code
_entity_poly.pdbx_strand_id
1 'polypeptide(L)' 'MINYILLYKIRKLVKQILKEKIEDGEIATTPRSCLGCLADEISWEIYYLFKEREDRKKEGSQQAAEDKEEPEDNK' A
#
# COMPACT_ATOMS: atom_id res chain seq x y z
N MET A 1 5.58 4.25 -11.34
CA MET A 1 6.89 3.78 -10.84
C MET A 1 6.73 3.28 -9.41
N ILE A 2 7.48 2.26 -8.98
CA ILE A 2 7.33 1.70 -7.63
C ILE A 2 7.91 2.68 -6.59
N ASN A 3 7.14 2.98 -5.55
CA ASN A 3 7.57 3.81 -4.43
C ASN A 3 8.21 2.91 -3.35
N TYR A 4 9.53 2.74 -3.46
CA TYR A 4 10.31 1.89 -2.55
C TYR A 4 10.35 2.41 -1.11
N ILE A 5 10.22 3.73 -0.89
CA ILE A 5 10.16 4.32 0.46
C ILE A 5 8.89 3.86 1.17
N LEU A 6 7.75 3.91 0.47
CA LEU A 6 6.48 3.42 1.00
C LEU A 6 6.54 1.91 1.28
N LEU A 7 7.05 1.13 0.33
CA LEU A 7 7.21 -0.31 0.49
C LEU A 7 8.11 -0.66 1.70
N TYR A 8 9.20 0.07 1.92
CA TYR A 8 10.07 -0.10 3.08
C TYR A 8 9.32 0.17 4.40
N LYS A 9 8.51 1.24 4.46
CA LYS A 9 7.71 1.57 5.64
C LYS A 9 6.67 0.48 5.94
N ILE A 10 5.97 0.00 4.91
CA ILE A 10 5.01 -1.11 5.03
C ILE A 10 5.73 -2.35 5.60
N ARG A 11 6.84 -2.76 4.98
CA ARG A 11 7.62 -3.92 5.43
C ARG A 11 8.11 -3.80 6.87
N LYS A 12 8.57 -2.62 7.29
CA LYS A 12 9.01 -2.38 8.67
C LYS A 12 7.86 -2.60 9.65
N LEU A 13 6.68 -2.05 9.35
CA LEU A 13 5.50 -2.17 10.19
C LEU A 13 4.97 -3.62 10.25
N VAL A 14 4.89 -4.30 9.10
CA VAL A 14 4.49 -5.71 9.02
C VAL A 14 5.42 -6.60 9.84
N LYS A 15 6.74 -6.41 9.73
CA LYS A 15 7.71 -7.17 10.54
C LYS A 15 7.56 -6.93 12.03
N GLN A 16 7.22 -5.71 12.45
CA GLN A 16 6.98 -5.40 13.85
C GLN A 16 5.72 -6.11 14.36
N ILE A 17 4.60 -6.02 13.65
CA ILE A 17 3.35 -6.71 14.00
C ILE A 17 3.55 -8.22 14.08
N LEU A 18 4.25 -8.82 13.10
CA LEU A 18 4.51 -10.26 13.12
C LEU A 18 5.32 -10.68 14.34
N LYS A 19 6.30 -9.88 14.77
CA LYS A 19 7.08 -10.17 15.98
C LYS A 19 6.24 -10.08 17.24
N GLU A 20 5.50 -8.98 17.41
CA GLU A 20 4.60 -8.78 18.56
C GLU A 20 3.60 -9.94 18.67
N LYS A 21 3.00 -10.36 17.55
CA LYS A 21 2.03 -11.46 17.52
C LYS A 21 2.62 -12.85 17.78
N ILE A 22 3.91 -13.04 17.50
CA ILE A 22 4.63 -14.27 17.89
C ILE A 22 4.95 -14.24 19.39
N GLU A 23 5.36 -13.08 19.93
CA GLU A 23 5.64 -12.89 21.35
C GLU A 23 4.39 -13.07 22.21
N ASP A 24 3.23 -12.57 21.74
CA ASP A 24 1.92 -12.76 22.38
C ASP A 24 1.40 -14.22 22.28
N GLY A 25 2.10 -15.10 21.55
CA GLY A 25 1.72 -16.49 21.33
C GLY A 25 0.52 -16.68 20.39
N GLU A 26 0.07 -15.62 19.71
CA GLU A 26 -1.04 -15.68 18.75
C GLU A 26 -0.62 -16.36 17.42
N ILE A 27 0.67 -16.29 17.07
CA ILE A 27 1.22 -16.93 15.87
C ILE A 27 2.19 -18.04 16.25
N ALA A 28 1.80 -19.28 15.94
CA ALA A 28 2.70 -20.42 16.02
C ALA A 28 3.65 -20.45 14.81
N THR A 29 4.96 -20.58 15.08
CA THR A 29 5.99 -20.68 14.03
C THR A 29 6.78 -21.97 14.16
N THR A 30 7.40 -22.41 13.07
CA THR A 30 8.36 -23.51 13.10
C THR A 30 9.78 -22.97 12.96
N PRO A 31 10.83 -23.70 13.38
CA PRO A 31 12.23 -23.27 13.20
C PRO A 31 12.64 -23.05 11.73
N ARG A 32 11.87 -23.58 10.76
CA ARG A 32 12.11 -23.39 9.33
C ARG A 32 11.25 -22.30 8.68
N SER A 33 10.34 -21.69 9.43
CA SER A 33 9.44 -20.66 8.90
C SER A 33 10.22 -19.40 8.53
N CYS A 34 10.17 -19.00 7.25
CA CYS A 34 10.78 -17.75 6.78
C CYS A 34 9.86 -16.55 7.07
N LEU A 35 9.97 -15.96 8.27
CA LEU A 35 9.21 -14.76 8.64
C LEU A 35 9.51 -13.56 7.73
N GLY A 36 10.72 -13.49 7.19
CA GLY A 36 11.10 -12.47 6.21
C GLY A 36 10.33 -12.59 4.90
N CYS A 37 10.18 -13.82 4.39
CA CYS A 37 9.46 -14.10 3.14
C CYS A 37 7.97 -13.76 3.30
N LEU A 38 7.37 -14.19 4.42
CA LEU A 38 5.98 -13.88 4.72
C LEU A 38 5.75 -12.37 4.86
N ALA A 39 6.62 -11.67 5.57
CA ALA A 39 6.53 -10.21 5.69
C ALA A 39 6.62 -9.53 4.33
N ASP A 40 7.47 -10.03 3.43
CA ASP A 40 7.67 -9.47 2.10
C ASP A 40 6.44 -9.65 1.19
N GLU A 41 5.83 -10.84 1.20
CA GLU A 41 4.59 -11.13 0.46
C GLU A 41 3.45 -10.21 0.94
N ILE A 42 3.21 -10.14 2.25
CA ILE A 42 2.19 -9.26 2.83
C ILE A 42 2.46 -7.80 2.48
N SER A 43 3.72 -7.38 2.48
CA SER A 43 4.09 -5.99 2.19
C SER A 43 3.77 -5.58 0.76
N TRP A 44 3.98 -6.47 -0.20
CA TRP A 44 3.65 -6.22 -1.60
C TRP A 44 2.14 -6.13 -1.83
N GLU A 45 1.37 -7.06 -1.26
CA GLU A 45 -0.09 -7.05 -1.35
C GLU A 45 -0.67 -5.73 -0.79
N ILE A 46 -0.22 -5.32 0.40
CA ILE A 46 -0.63 -4.04 0.99
C ILE A 46 -0.23 -2.89 0.05
N TYR A 47 1.00 -2.88 -0.45
CA TYR A 47 1.48 -1.82 -1.35
C TYR A 47 0.61 -1.68 -2.61
N TYR A 48 0.23 -2.80 -3.23
CA TYR A 48 -0.64 -2.78 -4.41
C TYR A 48 -2.06 -2.30 -4.09
N LEU A 49 -2.62 -2.71 -2.95
CA LEU A 49 -3.92 -2.20 -2.51
C LEU A 49 -3.92 -0.67 -2.29
N PHE A 50 -2.83 -0.13 -1.74
CA PHE A 50 -2.65 1.32 -1.61
C PHE A 50 -2.51 1.98 -2.97
N LYS A 51 -1.68 1.41 -3.86
CA LYS A 51 -1.47 1.93 -5.21
C LYS A 51 -2.77 1.98 -6.00
N GLU A 52 -3.58 0.91 -6.00
CA GLU A 52 -4.89 0.90 -6.65
C GLU A 52 -5.84 1.96 -6.10
N ARG A 53 -5.83 2.20 -4.78
CA ARG A 53 -6.65 3.26 -4.17
C ARG A 53 -6.18 4.64 -4.59
N GLU A 54 -4.87 4.87 -4.69
CA GLU A 54 -4.31 6.13 -5.18
C GLU A 54 -4.62 6.36 -6.66
N ASP A 55 -4.51 5.33 -7.48
CA ASP A 55 -4.77 5.41 -8.92
C ASP A 55 -6.27 5.70 -9.17
N ARG A 56 -7.19 5.01 -8.49
CA ARG A 56 -8.64 5.33 -8.53
C ARG A 56 -8.96 6.75 -8.07
N LYS A 57 -8.25 7.25 -7.05
CA LYS A 57 -8.41 8.64 -6.59
C LYS A 57 -7.94 9.64 -7.63
N LYS A 58 -6.81 9.37 -8.30
CA LYS A 58 -6.26 10.23 -9.36
C LYS A 58 -7.22 10.32 -10.54
N GLU A 59 -7.76 9.19 -10.98
CA GLU A 59 -8.78 9.11 -12.05
C GLU A 59 -10.02 9.95 -11.69
N GLY A 60 -10.54 9.84 -10.45
CA GLY A 60 -11.67 10.66 -10.00
C GLY A 60 -11.35 12.16 -9.85
N SER A 61 -10.09 12.54 -9.63
CA SER A 61 -9.67 13.96 -9.60
C SER A 61 -9.33 14.55 -10.97
N GLN A 62 -9.11 13.74 -12.00
CA GLN A 62 -8.90 14.20 -13.38
C GLN A 62 -10.21 14.64 -14.03
N GLN A 63 -11.32 13.95 -13.75
CA GLN A 63 -12.66 14.36 -14.22
C GLN A 63 -13.16 15.68 -13.59
N ALA A 64 -12.70 16.04 -12.39
CA ALA A 64 -13.07 17.32 -11.75
C ALA A 64 -12.22 18.52 -12.23
N ALA A 65 -11.13 18.26 -12.97
CA ALA A 65 -10.26 19.29 -13.53
C ALA A 65 -10.60 19.61 -14.99
N GLU A 66 -11.02 18.61 -15.79
CA GLU A 66 -11.48 18.82 -17.18
C GLU A 66 -12.81 19.59 -17.25
N ASP A 67 -13.71 19.46 -16.27
CA ASP A 67 -15.02 20.16 -16.22
C ASP A 67 -14.91 21.66 -15.81
N LYS A 68 -13.68 22.22 -15.75
CA LYS A 68 -13.43 23.63 -15.41
C LYS A 68 -12.67 24.40 -16.50
N GLU A 69 -12.36 23.76 -17.63
CA GLU A 69 -11.63 24.37 -18.75
C GLU A 69 -12.49 24.56 -20.01
N GLU A 70 -13.81 24.73 -19.90
CA GLU A 70 -14.58 25.42 -20.95
C GLU A 70 -14.69 26.93 -20.60
N PRO A 71 -13.97 27.83 -21.30
CA PRO A 71 -14.28 29.24 -21.22
C PRO A 71 -15.55 29.51 -22.04
N GLU A 72 -16.65 29.81 -21.35
CA GLU A 72 -17.72 30.62 -21.90
C GLU A 72 -17.13 31.98 -22.29
N ASP A 73 -16.93 32.23 -23.58
CA ASP A 73 -17.13 33.55 -24.21
C ASP A 73 -16.84 33.49 -25.73
N ASN A 74 -17.89 33.59 -26.56
CA ASN A 74 -18.18 34.89 -27.17
C ASN A 74 -19.55 34.93 -27.85
N LYS A 75 -20.24 36.02 -27.56
CA LYS A 75 -21.51 36.48 -28.08
C LYS A 75 -21.32 37.32 -29.34
#